data_AF-A0A8X6X421-F1
#
_entry.id   AF-A0A8X6X421-F1
#
_cell.length_a   1.000
_cell.length_b   1.000
_cell.length_c   1.000
_cell.angle_alpha   90.00
_cell.angle_beta   90.00
_cell.angle_gamma   90.00
#
_symmetry.space_group_name_H-M   'P 1'
#
loop_
_entity.id
_entity.type
_entity.pdbx_description
1 polymer ?
#
loop_
_entity_poly.entity_id
_entity_poly.type
_entity_poly.pdbx_seq_one_letter_code
_entity_poly.pdbx_strand_id
1 'polypeptide(L)'
;MLNKALGFANELLLSFTVLITTAACSLSNEACFELGLRRTDLQCTWCDKLVQFNLEDILKDSCLECCSLKAEKEAVKKYPQARLEVCG
;
A
#
# COMPACT_ATOMS: atom_id res chain seq x y z
N MET A 1 -37.64 -25.10 8.44
CA MET A 1 -36.23 -25.05 8.91
C MET A 1 -35.23 -24.81 7.78
N LEU A 2 -35.49 -25.24 6.54
CA LEU A 2 -34.65 -24.98 5.36
C LEU A 2 -34.31 -23.48 5.13
N ASN A 3 -35.29 -22.57 5.21
CA ASN A 3 -35.08 -21.15 4.88
C ASN A 3 -34.13 -20.42 5.84
N LYS A 4 -34.01 -20.88 7.10
CA LYS A 4 -33.07 -20.33 8.08
C LYS A 4 -31.63 -20.76 7.80
N ALA A 5 -31.44 -22.01 7.37
CA ALA A 5 -30.13 -22.52 6.96
C ALA A 5 -29.65 -21.85 5.66
N LEU A 6 -30.57 -21.59 4.72
CA LEU A 6 -30.28 -20.87 3.48
C LEU A 6 -29.85 -19.41 3.74
N GLY A 7 -30.51 -18.72 4.69
CA GLY A 7 -30.12 -17.38 5.11
C GLY A 7 -28.75 -17.32 5.77
N PHE A 8 -28.46 -18.25 6.69
CA PHE A 8 -27.14 -18.35 7.34
C PHE A 8 -26.01 -18.64 6.35
N ALA A 9 -26.24 -19.53 5.39
CA ALA A 9 -25.28 -19.81 4.33
C ALA A 9 -25.01 -18.58 3.47
N ASN A 10 -26.03 -17.77 3.15
CA ASN A 10 -25.87 -16.56 2.36
C ASN A 10 -25.10 -15.45 3.10
N GLU A 11 -25.33 -15.28 4.40
CA GLU A 11 -24.57 -14.35 5.25
C GLU A 11 -23.09 -14.75 5.35
N LEU A 12 -22.83 -16.05 5.53
CA LEU A 12 -21.46 -16.59 5.53
C LEU A 12 -20.79 -16.40 4.16
N LEU A 13 -21.50 -16.66 3.07
CA LEU A 13 -20.99 -16.47 1.71
C LEU A 13 -20.64 -14.99 1.44
N LEU A 14 -21.52 -14.07 1.83
CA LEU A 14 -21.29 -12.62 1.75
C LEU A 14 -20.05 -12.21 2.54
N SER A 15 -19.93 -12.64 3.80
CA SER A 15 -18.76 -12.33 4.64
C SER A 15 -17.45 -12.83 4.03
N PHE A 16 -17.48 -14.03 3.42
CA PHE A 16 -16.30 -14.63 2.80
C PHE A 16 -15.89 -13.90 1.52
N THR A 17 -16.86 -13.45 0.71
CA THR A 17 -16.56 -12.65 -0.48
C THR A 17 -15.93 -11.29 -0.15
N VAL A 18 -16.38 -10.62 0.92
CA VAL A 18 -15.79 -9.36 1.39
C VAL A 18 -14.35 -9.56 1.87
N LEU A 19 -14.09 -10.66 2.57
CA LEU A 19 -12.73 -10.96 3.04
C LEU A 19 -11.75 -11.16 1.86
N ILE A 20 -12.19 -11.88 0.81
CA ILE A 20 -11.36 -12.13 -0.38
C ILE A 20 -11.06 -10.83 -1.14
N THR A 21 -12.04 -9.94 -1.31
CA THR A 21 -11.82 -8.67 -2.03
C THR A 21 -10.87 -7.73 -1.28
N THR A 22 -10.93 -7.69 0.05
CA THR A 22 -10.01 -6.87 0.86
C THR A 22 -8.58 -7.41 0.87
N ALA A 23 -8.40 -8.73 0.75
CA ALA A 23 -7.08 -9.36 0.67
C ALA A 23 -6.42 -9.25 -0.72
N ALA A 24 -7.21 -8.97 -1.77
CA ALA A 24 -6.76 -8.96 -3.16
C ALA A 24 -6.48 -7.55 -3.73
N CYS A 25 -6.66 -6.47 -2.97
CA CYS A 25 -6.35 -5.10 -3.42
C CYS A 25 -4.84 -4.83 -3.35
N SER A 26 -4.08 -5.45 -4.23
CA SER A 26 -2.73 -4.99 -4.56
C SER A 26 -2.72 -4.50 -6.00
N LEU A 27 -2.59 -3.18 -6.21
CA LEU A 27 -2.35 -2.60 -7.53
C LEU A 27 -1.16 -3.30 -8.24
N SER A 28 -1.11 -3.34 -9.58
CA SER A 28 0.12 -3.77 -10.26
C SER A 28 1.25 -2.74 -10.06
N ASN A 29 2.50 -3.10 -10.38
CA ASN A 29 3.62 -2.15 -10.30
C ASN A 29 3.43 -0.98 -11.27
N GLU A 30 2.89 -1.27 -12.44
CA GLU A 30 2.59 -0.32 -13.50
C GLU A 30 1.46 0.63 -13.05
N ALA A 31 0.39 0.10 -12.45
CA ALA A 31 -0.70 0.92 -11.93
C ALA A 31 -0.23 1.89 -10.83
N CYS A 32 0.64 1.43 -9.92
CA CYS A 32 1.28 2.31 -8.95
C CYS A 32 2.12 3.39 -9.64
N PHE A 33 2.89 3.02 -10.66
CA PHE A 33 3.75 3.94 -11.41
C PHE A 33 2.96 5.04 -12.13
N GLU A 34 1.83 4.71 -12.76
CA GLU A 34 0.93 5.68 -13.40
C GLU A 34 0.34 6.69 -12.40
N LEU A 35 0.19 6.30 -11.13
CA LEU A 35 -0.21 7.19 -10.03
C LEU A 35 0.97 7.99 -9.44
N GLY A 36 2.18 7.83 -9.97
CA GLY A 36 3.41 8.42 -9.44
C GLY A 36 3.95 7.74 -8.17
N LEU A 37 3.45 6.56 -7.83
CA LEU A 37 3.83 5.79 -6.64
C LEU A 37 4.84 4.70 -7.00
N ARG A 38 6.08 4.83 -6.54
CA ARG A 38 7.14 3.84 -6.83
C ARG A 38 7.24 2.78 -5.72
N ARG A 39 6.78 1.56 -6.00
CA ARG A 39 6.68 0.48 -5.01
C ARG A 39 7.99 0.14 -4.29
N THR A 40 9.13 0.19 -4.98
CA THR A 40 10.45 -0.17 -4.42
C THR A 40 10.91 0.78 -3.31
N ASP A 41 10.47 2.04 -3.37
CA ASP A 41 10.96 3.11 -2.51
C ASP A 41 9.88 3.62 -1.55
N LEU A 42 8.61 3.26 -1.81
CA LEU A 42 7.45 3.74 -1.07
C LEU A 42 7.21 2.93 0.21
N GLN A 43 7.55 3.54 1.34
CA GLN A 43 7.29 3.01 2.67
C GLN A 43 5.92 3.48 3.17
N CYS A 44 5.14 2.64 3.83
CA CYS A 44 3.77 3.01 4.24
C CYS A 44 3.71 4.24 5.18
N THR A 45 4.79 4.55 5.90
CA THR A 45 4.93 5.79 6.68
C THR A 45 4.83 7.08 5.85
N TRP A 46 5.01 7.01 4.53
CA TRP A 46 4.79 8.13 3.63
C TRP A 46 3.31 8.39 3.36
N CYS A 47 2.47 7.36 3.41
CA CYS A 47 1.02 7.51 3.24
C CYS A 47 0.42 8.35 4.37
N ASP A 48 0.93 8.21 5.60
CA ASP A 48 0.53 9.03 6.74
C ASP A 48 0.91 10.51 6.59
N LYS A 49 1.92 10.82 5.76
CA LYS A 49 2.35 12.21 5.52
C LYS A 49 1.46 12.94 4.52
N LEU A 50 0.62 12.25 3.77
CA LEU A 50 -0.26 12.85 2.76
C LEU A 50 -1.22 13.89 3.34
N VAL A 51 -1.62 13.73 4.60
CA VAL A 51 -2.45 14.70 5.33
C VAL A 51 -1.82 16.10 5.38
N GLN A 52 -0.48 16.18 5.45
CA GLN A 52 0.25 17.45 5.51
C GLN A 52 0.17 18.24 4.20
N PHE A 53 -0.21 17.58 3.12
CA PHE A 53 -0.32 18.15 1.78
C PHE A 53 -1.76 18.16 1.27
N ASN A 54 -2.75 17.83 2.11
CA ASN A 54 -4.15 17.68 1.72
C ASN A 54 -4.36 16.68 0.57
N LEU A 55 -3.55 15.61 0.52
CA LEU A 55 -3.62 14.55 -0.49
C LEU A 55 -4.22 13.25 0.04
N GLU A 56 -4.60 13.21 1.31
CA GLU A 56 -5.18 12.03 1.96
C GLU A 56 -6.39 11.48 1.19
N ASP A 57 -7.37 12.34 0.87
CA ASP A 57 -8.63 11.90 0.27
C ASP A 57 -8.47 11.33 -1.15
N ILE A 58 -7.36 11.64 -1.81
CA ILE A 58 -7.12 11.29 -3.22
C ILE A 58 -6.14 10.12 -3.33
N LEU A 59 -5.12 10.07 -2.48
CA LEU A 59 -3.97 9.17 -2.66
C LEU A 59 -3.76 8.18 -1.52
N LYS A 60 -4.45 8.30 -0.38
CA LYS A 60 -4.14 7.45 0.79
C LYS A 60 -4.37 5.98 0.50
N ASP A 61 -5.50 5.62 -0.08
CA ASP A 61 -5.83 4.22 -0.37
C ASP A 61 -4.87 3.63 -1.41
N SER A 62 -4.66 4.32 -2.54
CA SER A 62 -3.68 3.88 -3.55
C SER A 62 -2.25 3.83 -3.01
N CYS A 63 -1.87 4.74 -2.10
CA CYS A 63 -0.59 4.70 -1.42
C CYS A 63 -0.45 3.45 -0.55
N LEU A 64 -1.49 3.09 0.21
CA LEU A 64 -1.52 1.90 1.05
C LEU A 64 -1.44 0.60 0.23
N GLU A 65 -2.03 0.58 -0.96
CA GLU A 65 -1.95 -0.55 -1.89
C GLU A 65 -0.58 -0.69 -2.59
N CYS A 66 0.19 0.41 -2.66
CA CYS A 66 1.48 0.49 -3.33
C CYS A 66 2.67 0.53 -2.36
N CYS A 67 2.45 0.66 -1.06
CA CYS A 67 3.55 0.80 -0.10
C CYS A 67 3.99 -0.55 0.47
N SER A 68 5.24 -0.60 0.94
CA SER A 68 5.74 -1.72 1.73
C SER A 68 5.77 -1.34 3.22
N LEU A 69 5.23 -2.23 4.06
CA LEU A 69 5.44 -2.24 5.51
C LEU A 69 6.91 -2.64 5.73
N LYS A 70 7.82 -1.67 5.61
CA LYS A 70 9.29 -1.83 5.70
C LYS A 70 9.79 -3.23 6.10
N ALA A 71 10.50 -3.89 5.18
CA ALA A 71 11.58 -4.79 5.58
C ALA A 71 12.57 -4.00 6.45
N GLU A 72 13.19 -4.66 7.43
CA GLU A 72 14.21 -4.07 8.31
C GLU A 72 15.16 -3.19 7.49
N LYS A 73 15.35 -1.94 7.93
CA LYS A 73 16.40 -1.10 7.34
C LYS A 73 17.71 -1.90 7.46
N GLU A 74 18.32 -2.25 6.34
CA GLU A 74 19.73 -2.61 6.35
C GLU A 74 20.48 -1.55 7.15
N ALA A 75 21.36 -1.99 8.05
CA ALA A 75 22.08 -1.10 8.94
C ALA A 75 22.67 0.06 8.13
N VAL A 76 22.34 1.30 8.51
CA VAL A 76 22.75 2.50 7.77
C VAL A 76 24.27 2.47 7.60
N LYS A 77 24.72 2.19 6.38
CA LYS A 77 26.14 2.16 6.04
C LYS A 77 26.66 3.60 6.04
N LYS A 78 27.43 3.94 7.09
CA LYS A 78 28.11 5.25 7.18
C LYS A 78 29.36 5.22 6.31
N TYR A 79 29.44 6.15 5.38
CA TYR A 79 30.66 6.41 4.62
C TYR A 79 31.41 7.59 5.25
N PRO A 80 32.75 7.56 5.31
CA PRO A 80 33.52 8.59 6.00
C PRO A 80 33.49 9.96 5.31
N GLN A 81 33.19 10.00 4.01
CA GLN A 81 33.18 11.22 3.21
C GLN A 81 32.25 11.06 1.99
N ALA A 82 31.63 12.14 1.56
CA ALA A 82 31.02 12.28 0.23
C ALA A 82 31.66 13.48 -0.48
N ARG A 83 32.00 13.32 -1.77
CA ARG A 83 32.53 14.40 -2.62
C ARG A 83 31.52 14.66 -3.73
N LEU A 84 31.03 15.89 -3.85
CA LEU A 84 30.18 16.32 -4.96
C LEU A 84 31.07 16.95 -6.04
N GLU A 85 31.00 16.42 -7.25
CA GLU A 85 31.72 16.96 -8.42
C GLU A 85 30.70 17.51 -9.42
N VAL A 86 31.00 18.67 -9.99
CA VAL A 86 30.19 19.26 -11.07
C VAL A 86 30.97 19.03 -12.36
N CYS A 87 30.39 18.27 -13.29
CA CYS A 87 30.94 18.14 -14.64
C CYS A 87 30.60 19.41 -15.42
N GLY A 88 31.62 20.08 -15.95
CA GLY A 88 31.49 21.21 -16.88
C GLY A 88 31.47 20.76 -18.33
#